data_AF-A0A2G6EQS5-F1
#
_entry.id   AF-A0A2G6EQS5-F1
#
_cell.length_a   1.000
_cell.length_b   1.000
_cell.length_c   1.000
_cell.angle_alpha   90.00
_cell.angle_beta   90.00
_cell.angle_gamma   90.00
#
_symmetry.space_group_name_H-M   'P 1'
#
loop_
_entity.id
_entity.type
_entity.pdbx_description
1 polymer ?
#
loop_
_entity_poly.entity_id
_entity_poly.type
_entity_poly.pdbx_seq_one_letter_code
_entity_poly.pdbx_strand_id
1 'polypeptide(L)'
;MFAIDLSVGQGKIAAKPIAVVPFAGNTGGDKIDFIVSSDLKQSGVFAPISPKSYADRPVDGKVNYANFQKLGAAYVVFGQVTGGQVRFTLADSFQQKLLGSFNVPMTNKTLRQTAHQISDIILQKLTGTRGAFATRLAYVYESGQGSSRRYHIVVSDSDGKHPITLLNSPAPVMTPRFSPNGQYLAYVTYEGNHQQIVTHNIKTGKRALVAKERGINSSPAWSPDGRKMAMVLSRDGNSEIYYKNMMSGQLVRVTNNPSIDSEPVWAADGQSIYFTSDRFGSPQIYRVSLSNGSVARVTNSGRYSAGADISRNGRKMAVVRRIGRQFVIGTLDMSSGQFKSISKGFLDETPRFSPNGKMVVFT
;
A
#
# COMPACT_ATOMS: atom_id res chain seq x y z
N MET A 1 5.57 -11.61 -19.42
CA MET A 1 4.75 -11.67 -18.19
C MET A 1 5.60 -11.07 -17.09
N PHE A 2 5.28 -9.85 -16.64
CA PHE A 2 6.05 -9.21 -15.57
C PHE A 2 5.58 -9.78 -14.22
N ALA A 3 6.52 -10.20 -13.38
CA ALA A 3 6.23 -10.70 -12.05
C ALA A 3 6.53 -9.58 -11.04
N ILE A 4 5.50 -9.13 -10.32
CA ILE A 4 5.70 -8.43 -9.05
C ILE A 4 6.16 -9.49 -8.06
N ASP A 5 7.35 -9.33 -7.50
CA ASP A 5 7.85 -10.25 -6.48
C ASP A 5 7.21 -9.90 -5.13
N LEU A 6 6.48 -10.86 -4.57
CA LEU A 6 5.79 -10.72 -3.28
C LEU A 6 6.59 -11.51 -2.25
N SER A 7 7.39 -10.82 -1.44
CA SER A 7 8.14 -11.42 -0.35
C SER A 7 7.44 -11.20 1.00
N VAL A 8 7.34 -12.27 1.80
CA VAL A 8 6.86 -12.20 3.18
C VAL A 8 8.08 -12.08 4.09
N GLY A 9 8.17 -10.99 4.85
CA GLY A 9 9.24 -10.79 5.83
C GLY A 9 9.20 -11.85 6.95
N GLN A 10 10.36 -12.16 7.53
CA GLN A 10 10.45 -13.12 8.63
C GLN A 10 9.67 -12.63 9.86
N GLY A 11 8.48 -13.21 10.10
CA GLY A 11 7.69 -13.00 11.31
C GLY A 11 8.32 -13.70 12.52
N LYS A 12 8.32 -13.05 13.69
CA LYS A 12 8.78 -13.64 14.97
C LYS A 12 7.72 -14.55 15.63
N ILE A 13 6.49 -14.58 15.10
CA ILE A 13 5.38 -15.38 15.62
C ILE A 13 5.12 -16.51 14.64
N ALA A 14 5.04 -17.75 15.11
CA ALA A 14 4.68 -18.89 14.28
C ALA A 14 3.31 -18.65 13.62
N ALA A 15 3.27 -18.70 12.29
CA ALA A 15 2.05 -18.52 11.53
C ALA A 15 1.04 -19.64 11.89
N LYS A 16 -0.21 -19.27 12.16
CA LYS A 16 -1.24 -20.21 12.62
C LYS A 16 -1.72 -21.07 11.44
N PRO A 17 -1.67 -22.41 11.53
CA PRO A 17 -2.19 -23.26 10.46
C PRO A 17 -3.68 -23.03 10.24
N ILE A 18 -4.10 -22.91 8.97
CA ILE A 18 -5.50 -22.70 8.59
C ILE A 18 -5.87 -23.59 7.40
N ALA A 19 -7.01 -24.26 7.48
CA ALA A 19 -7.56 -25.01 6.37
C ALA A 19 -8.55 -24.12 5.59
N VAL A 20 -8.26 -23.85 4.32
CA VAL A 20 -9.21 -23.20 3.40
C VAL A 20 -9.70 -24.26 2.43
N VAL A 21 -10.91 -24.75 2.68
CA VAL A 21 -11.56 -25.82 1.92
C VAL A 21 -12.00 -25.27 0.55
N PRO A 22 -11.81 -26.02 -0.55
CA PRO A 22 -12.33 -25.62 -1.86
C PRO A 22 -13.82 -25.28 -1.82
N PHE A 23 -14.16 -24.09 -2.29
CA PHE A 23 -15.55 -23.61 -2.24
C PHE A 23 -16.39 -24.36 -3.27
N ALA A 24 -17.52 -24.92 -2.85
CA ALA A 24 -18.46 -25.58 -3.75
C ALA A 24 -19.08 -24.58 -4.74
N GLY A 25 -19.48 -25.06 -5.93
CA GLY A 25 -20.06 -24.21 -6.98
C GLY A 25 -19.08 -23.25 -7.67
N ASN A 26 -17.78 -23.27 -7.33
CA ASN A 26 -16.78 -22.44 -7.99
C ASN A 26 -16.25 -23.07 -9.31
N THR A 27 -16.98 -22.85 -10.40
CA THR A 27 -16.74 -23.47 -11.71
C THR A 27 -15.85 -22.66 -12.67
N GLY A 28 -15.26 -21.54 -12.24
CA GLY A 28 -14.41 -20.67 -13.08
C GLY A 28 -12.89 -20.91 -12.99
N GLY A 29 -12.12 -20.06 -13.68
CA GLY A 29 -10.65 -20.09 -13.69
C GLY A 29 -10.01 -19.64 -12.37
N ASP A 30 -10.45 -18.51 -11.81
CA ASP A 30 -10.01 -18.07 -10.48
C ASP A 30 -10.64 -18.96 -9.38
N LYS A 31 -9.81 -19.48 -8.47
CA LYS A 31 -10.25 -20.29 -7.33
C LYS A 31 -10.24 -19.48 -6.04
N ILE A 32 -11.42 -19.29 -5.42
CA ILE A 32 -11.59 -18.52 -4.18
C ILE A 32 -10.68 -19.05 -3.08
N ASP A 33 -10.69 -20.37 -2.86
CA ASP A 33 -9.87 -21.03 -1.84
C ASP A 33 -8.37 -20.82 -2.06
N PHE A 34 -7.91 -20.82 -3.32
CA PHE A 34 -6.53 -20.52 -3.66
C PHE A 34 -6.16 -19.07 -3.36
N ILE A 35 -7.00 -18.12 -3.76
CA ILE A 35 -6.76 -16.69 -3.54
C ILE A 35 -6.80 -16.39 -2.03
N VAL A 36 -7.79 -16.89 -1.31
CA VAL A 36 -7.91 -16.73 0.15
C VAL A 36 -6.71 -17.35 0.85
N SER A 37 -6.27 -18.54 0.45
CA SER A 37 -5.05 -19.14 0.99
C SER A 37 -3.82 -18.26 0.72
N SER A 38 -3.64 -17.79 -0.51
CA SER A 38 -2.52 -16.93 -0.89
C SER A 38 -2.49 -15.63 -0.07
N ASP A 39 -3.62 -14.94 0.06
CA ASP A 39 -3.76 -13.71 0.84
C ASP A 39 -3.41 -13.94 2.32
N LEU A 40 -4.00 -14.96 2.93
CA LEU A 40 -3.77 -15.27 4.34
C LEU A 40 -2.32 -15.68 4.59
N LYS A 41 -1.66 -16.37 3.65
CA LYS A 41 -0.22 -16.64 3.69
C LYS A 41 0.59 -15.35 3.61
N GLN A 42 0.27 -14.45 2.68
CA GLN A 42 0.96 -13.18 2.47
C GLN A 42 0.86 -12.25 3.69
N SER A 43 -0.17 -12.41 4.52
CA SER A 43 -0.30 -11.68 5.78
C SER A 43 0.81 -11.99 6.80
N GLY A 44 1.47 -13.15 6.66
CA GLY A 44 2.42 -13.69 7.65
C GLY A 44 1.78 -14.17 8.96
N VAL A 45 0.46 -14.02 9.13
CA VAL A 45 -0.29 -14.44 10.33
C VAL A 45 -0.70 -15.91 10.24
N PHE A 46 -0.96 -16.41 9.03
CA PHE A 46 -1.50 -17.74 8.80
C PHE A 46 -0.62 -18.59 7.89
N ALA A 47 -0.69 -19.90 8.09
CA ALA A 47 -0.04 -20.92 7.27
C ALA A 47 -1.12 -21.82 6.65
N PRO A 48 -1.61 -21.52 5.44
CA PRO A 48 -2.62 -22.34 4.80
C PRO A 48 -2.12 -23.76 4.55
N ILE A 49 -2.96 -24.75 4.86
CA ILE A 49 -2.68 -26.15 4.65
C ILE A 49 -3.04 -26.52 3.20
N SER A 50 -2.29 -27.47 2.62
CA SER A 50 -2.56 -27.93 1.25
C SER A 50 -3.93 -28.63 1.17
N PRO A 51 -4.80 -28.26 0.20
CA PRO A 51 -6.10 -28.89 0.02
C PRO A 51 -6.07 -30.40 -0.26
N LYS A 52 -4.92 -30.93 -0.71
CA LYS A 52 -4.72 -32.38 -0.90
C LYS A 52 -4.73 -33.16 0.43
N SER A 53 -4.55 -32.50 1.56
CA SER A 53 -4.47 -33.13 2.88
C SER A 53 -5.85 -33.29 3.54
N TYR A 54 -6.89 -32.65 3.01
CA TYR A 54 -8.21 -32.66 3.63
C TYR A 54 -8.96 -33.96 3.33
N ALA A 55 -9.27 -34.73 4.36
CA ALA A 55 -10.18 -35.87 4.29
C ALA A 55 -11.66 -35.45 4.30
N ASP A 56 -11.98 -34.27 4.84
CA ASP A 56 -13.31 -33.70 4.89
C ASP A 56 -13.40 -32.41 4.04
N ARG A 57 -14.54 -32.20 3.39
CA ARG A 57 -14.81 -31.03 2.51
C ARG A 57 -16.20 -30.49 2.80
N PRO A 58 -16.42 -29.90 3.99
CA PRO A 58 -17.72 -29.36 4.36
C PRO A 58 -18.11 -28.22 3.42
N VAL A 59 -19.40 -28.10 3.14
CA VAL A 59 -19.96 -26.98 2.36
C VAL A 59 -20.86 -26.13 3.27
N ASP A 60 -21.64 -26.79 4.13
CA ASP A 60 -22.55 -26.21 5.11
C ASP A 60 -22.50 -26.94 6.45
N GLY A 61 -22.58 -26.19 7.55
CA GLY A 61 -22.99 -26.62 8.91
C GLY A 61 -22.22 -27.72 9.66
N LYS A 62 -21.91 -28.86 9.03
CA LYS A 62 -21.33 -30.05 9.65
C LYS A 62 -19.87 -30.18 9.26
N VAL A 63 -18.99 -29.90 10.22
CA VAL A 63 -17.53 -30.02 10.07
C VAL A 63 -17.06 -31.22 10.87
N ASN A 64 -16.31 -32.14 10.26
CA ASN A 64 -15.58 -33.16 11.02
C ASN A 64 -14.28 -32.55 11.56
N TYR A 65 -14.37 -31.88 12.71
CA TYR A 65 -13.24 -31.18 13.32
C TYR A 65 -12.02 -32.07 13.56
N ALA A 66 -12.23 -33.35 13.90
CA ALA A 66 -11.14 -34.29 14.13
C ALA A 66 -10.23 -34.46 12.91
N ASN A 67 -10.78 -34.41 11.69
CA ASN A 67 -9.98 -34.49 10.47
C ASN A 67 -9.08 -33.27 10.26
N PHE A 68 -9.52 -32.08 10.67
CA PHE A 68 -8.74 -30.85 10.57
C PHE A 68 -7.74 -30.69 11.73
N GLN A 69 -8.12 -31.09 12.95
CA GLN A 69 -7.25 -31.11 14.12
C GLN A 69 -6.03 -32.01 13.91
N LYS A 70 -6.19 -33.17 13.25
CA LYS A 70 -5.08 -34.06 12.87
C LYS A 70 -4.04 -33.39 11.96
N LEU A 71 -4.46 -32.39 11.18
CA LEU A 71 -3.57 -31.58 10.32
C LEU A 71 -2.98 -30.38 11.07
N GLY A 72 -3.32 -30.19 12.35
CA GLY A 72 -2.94 -29.02 13.15
C GLY A 72 -3.68 -27.74 12.76
N ALA A 73 -4.72 -27.80 11.93
CA ALA A 73 -5.45 -26.62 11.45
C ALA A 73 -6.16 -25.93 12.61
N ALA A 74 -5.72 -24.74 13.05
CA ALA A 74 -6.41 -24.00 14.11
C ALA A 74 -7.79 -23.52 13.67
N TYR A 75 -7.90 -23.12 12.41
CA TYR A 75 -9.14 -22.62 11.82
C TYR A 75 -9.48 -23.36 10.54
N VAL A 76 -10.78 -23.43 10.24
CA VAL A 76 -11.32 -24.00 9.00
C VAL A 76 -12.22 -22.97 8.34
N VAL A 77 -12.00 -22.74 7.05
CA VAL A 77 -12.82 -21.87 6.18
C VAL A 77 -13.42 -22.74 5.10
N PHE A 78 -14.73 -22.69 4.94
CA PHE A 78 -15.44 -23.48 3.95
C PHE A 78 -16.70 -22.76 3.48
N GLY A 79 -17.22 -23.13 2.32
CA GLY A 79 -18.38 -22.43 1.78
C GLY A 79 -18.69 -22.77 0.34
N GLN A 80 -19.52 -21.94 -0.27
CA GLN A 80 -20.02 -22.13 -1.62
C GLN A 80 -20.28 -20.81 -2.34
N VAL A 81 -20.19 -20.88 -3.67
CA VAL A 81 -20.63 -19.85 -4.60
C VAL A 81 -22.03 -20.23 -5.09
N THR A 82 -23.03 -19.42 -4.77
CA THR A 82 -24.43 -19.67 -5.16
C THR A 82 -25.15 -18.35 -5.42
N GLY A 83 -25.94 -18.25 -6.50
CA GLY A 83 -26.83 -17.09 -6.73
C GLY A 83 -26.13 -15.72 -6.73
N GLY A 84 -24.95 -15.61 -7.34
CA GLY A 84 -24.21 -14.33 -7.44
C GLY A 84 -23.57 -13.84 -6.13
N GLN A 85 -23.43 -14.73 -5.15
CA GLN A 85 -22.81 -14.43 -3.85
C GLN A 85 -21.95 -15.61 -3.40
N VAL A 86 -21.03 -15.31 -2.49
CA VAL A 86 -20.19 -16.30 -1.82
C VAL A 86 -20.62 -16.38 -0.37
N ARG A 87 -21.13 -17.55 0.03
CA ARG A 87 -21.43 -17.86 1.42
C ARG A 87 -20.28 -18.67 2.00
N PHE A 88 -19.75 -18.24 3.13
CA PHE A 88 -18.68 -18.98 3.79
C PHE A 88 -18.84 -18.98 5.30
N THR A 89 -18.28 -20.00 5.92
CA THR A 89 -18.24 -20.18 7.37
C THR A 89 -16.81 -20.28 7.81
N LEU A 90 -16.51 -19.64 8.93
CA LEU A 90 -15.25 -19.73 9.63
C LEU A 90 -15.48 -20.46 10.95
N ALA A 91 -14.66 -21.47 11.23
CA ALA A 91 -14.73 -22.25 12.45
C ALA A 91 -13.36 -22.35 13.15
N ASP A 92 -13.38 -22.46 14.47
CA ASP A 92 -12.24 -22.86 15.29
C ASP A 92 -12.30 -24.38 15.45
N SER A 93 -11.27 -25.07 14.98
CA SER A 93 -11.30 -26.53 14.94
C SER A 93 -11.13 -27.14 16.33
N PHE A 94 -10.27 -26.56 17.17
CA PHE A 94 -9.94 -27.09 18.49
C PHE A 94 -11.07 -26.82 19.48
N GLN A 95 -11.70 -25.65 19.39
CA GLN A 95 -12.91 -25.34 20.16
C GLN A 95 -14.16 -25.97 19.56
N GLN A 96 -14.08 -26.59 18.38
CA GLN A 96 -15.19 -27.20 17.65
C GLN A 96 -16.39 -26.24 17.48
N LYS A 97 -16.08 -24.96 17.21
CA LYS A 97 -17.05 -23.86 17.26
C LYS A 97 -17.05 -23.06 15.98
N LEU A 98 -18.25 -22.76 15.47
CA LEU A 98 -18.42 -21.78 14.40
C LEU A 98 -18.14 -20.37 14.93
N LEU A 99 -17.22 -19.66 14.30
CA LEU A 99 -16.88 -18.27 14.60
C LEU A 99 -17.78 -17.28 13.86
N GLY A 100 -18.41 -17.72 12.77
CA GLY A 100 -19.45 -17.00 12.05
C GLY A 100 -19.66 -17.54 10.63
N SER A 101 -20.84 -17.25 10.09
CA SER A 101 -21.18 -17.46 8.69
C SER A 101 -21.45 -16.11 8.03
N PHE A 102 -20.93 -15.94 6.83
CA PHE A 102 -20.88 -14.67 6.12
C PHE A 102 -21.40 -14.85 4.70
N ASN A 103 -21.97 -13.77 4.18
CA ASN A 103 -22.45 -13.72 2.81
C ASN A 103 -21.84 -12.50 2.11
N VAL A 104 -21.11 -12.74 1.03
CA VAL A 104 -20.40 -11.70 0.28
C VAL A 104 -21.00 -11.60 -1.13
N PRO A 105 -21.73 -10.52 -1.44
CA PRO A 105 -22.30 -10.33 -2.77
C PRO A 105 -21.21 -10.06 -3.80
N MET A 106 -21.34 -10.64 -4.99
CA MET A 106 -20.43 -10.42 -6.13
C MET A 106 -20.90 -9.28 -7.05
N THR A 107 -21.89 -8.48 -6.63
CA THR A 107 -22.45 -7.37 -7.43
C THR A 107 -21.35 -6.38 -7.83
N ASN A 108 -21.19 -6.17 -9.15
CA ASN A 108 -20.16 -5.29 -9.74
C ASN A 108 -18.71 -5.65 -9.39
N LYS A 109 -18.44 -6.89 -8.96
CA LYS A 109 -17.10 -7.37 -8.58
C LYS A 109 -16.73 -8.61 -9.35
N THR A 110 -15.43 -8.77 -9.58
CA THR A 110 -14.90 -10.05 -10.05
C THR A 110 -14.89 -11.07 -8.89
N LEU A 111 -14.80 -12.36 -9.24
CA LEU A 111 -14.64 -13.42 -8.25
C LEU A 111 -13.36 -13.23 -7.43
N ARG A 112 -12.26 -12.78 -8.06
CA ARG A 112 -11.01 -12.45 -7.36
C ARG A 112 -11.18 -11.35 -6.32
N GLN A 113 -11.81 -10.23 -6.68
CA GLN A 113 -12.08 -9.13 -5.74
C GLN A 113 -12.94 -9.61 -4.56
N THR A 114 -13.89 -10.51 -4.83
CA THR A 114 -14.72 -11.14 -3.80
C THR A 114 -13.87 -12.03 -2.89
N ALA A 115 -12.96 -12.83 -3.44
CA ALA A 115 -12.04 -13.66 -2.66
C ALA A 115 -11.12 -12.82 -1.75
N HIS A 116 -10.56 -11.72 -2.25
CA HIS A 116 -9.78 -10.79 -1.44
C HIS A 116 -10.60 -10.18 -0.29
N GLN A 117 -11.87 -9.84 -0.53
CA GLN A 117 -12.75 -9.36 0.52
C GLN A 117 -13.05 -10.44 1.57
N ILE A 118 -13.18 -11.71 1.17
CA ILE A 118 -13.31 -12.84 2.10
C ILE A 118 -12.07 -12.94 2.97
N SER A 119 -10.88 -12.83 2.39
CA SER A 119 -9.60 -12.78 3.13
C SER A 119 -9.56 -11.63 4.13
N ASP A 120 -10.03 -10.44 3.75
CA ASP A 120 -10.10 -9.27 4.64
C ASP A 120 -11.03 -9.53 5.84
N ILE A 121 -12.19 -10.16 5.61
CA ILE A 121 -13.14 -10.52 6.66
C ILE A 121 -12.53 -11.56 7.61
N ILE A 122 -11.88 -12.60 7.08
CA ILE A 122 -11.24 -13.66 7.89
C ILE A 122 -10.14 -13.06 8.76
N LEU A 123 -9.23 -12.26 8.18
CA LEU A 123 -8.16 -11.62 8.92
C LEU A 123 -8.72 -10.73 10.04
N GLN A 124 -9.73 -9.91 9.74
CA GLN A 124 -10.33 -9.03 10.74
C GLN A 124 -11.04 -9.81 11.84
N LYS A 125 -11.79 -10.87 11.51
CA LYS A 125 -12.49 -11.69 12.49
C LYS A 125 -11.54 -12.40 13.45
N LEU A 126 -10.39 -12.84 12.97
CA LEU A 126 -9.42 -13.62 13.76
C LEU A 126 -8.39 -12.76 14.49
N THR A 127 -8.16 -11.51 14.07
CA THR A 127 -7.07 -10.68 14.59
C THR A 127 -7.48 -9.28 15.05
N GLY A 128 -8.71 -8.85 14.75
CA GLY A 128 -9.17 -7.47 14.91
C GLY A 128 -8.54 -6.48 13.93
N THR A 129 -7.58 -6.91 13.10
CA THR A 129 -6.92 -6.05 12.10
C THR A 129 -7.66 -6.12 10.77
N ARG A 130 -8.08 -4.96 10.25
CA ARG A 130 -8.65 -4.86 8.90
C ARG A 130 -7.64 -5.33 7.85
N GLY A 131 -8.07 -6.19 6.93
CA GLY A 131 -7.25 -6.62 5.80
C GLY A 131 -7.01 -5.52 4.76
N ALA A 132 -6.06 -5.79 3.87
CA ALA A 132 -5.69 -4.93 2.76
C ALA A 132 -5.54 -5.74 1.46
N PHE A 133 -6.13 -6.92 1.37
CA PHE A 133 -6.02 -7.79 0.19
C PHE A 133 -6.89 -7.29 -0.96
N ALA A 134 -8.02 -6.64 -0.66
CA ALA A 134 -8.88 -6.04 -1.68
C ALA A 134 -8.41 -4.61 -2.08
N THR A 135 -7.11 -4.32 -1.93
CA THR A 135 -6.52 -3.02 -2.29
C THR A 135 -5.82 -3.10 -3.64
N ARG A 136 -5.30 -1.95 -4.10
CA ARG A 136 -4.65 -1.83 -5.40
C ARG A 136 -3.27 -1.21 -5.26
N LEU A 137 -2.37 -1.57 -6.17
CA LEU A 137 -1.06 -0.95 -6.33
C LEU A 137 -1.09 0.00 -7.53
N ALA A 138 -0.27 1.04 -7.48
CA ALA A 138 0.06 1.86 -8.62
C ALA A 138 1.57 1.88 -8.78
N TYR A 139 2.07 1.60 -9.97
CA TYR A 139 3.49 1.56 -10.25
C TYR A 139 3.78 2.08 -11.65
N VAL A 140 5.03 2.51 -11.86
CA VAL A 140 5.54 2.92 -13.16
C VAL A 140 6.35 1.77 -13.73
N TYR A 141 6.18 1.48 -15.02
CA TYR A 141 7.11 0.60 -15.74
C TYR A 141 7.54 1.25 -17.06
N GLU A 142 8.77 0.97 -17.46
CA GLU A 142 9.34 1.40 -18.73
C GLU A 142 9.34 0.25 -19.74
N SER A 143 9.10 0.55 -21.01
CA SER A 143 9.20 -0.43 -22.10
C SER A 143 9.84 0.20 -23.34
N GLY A 144 10.44 -0.61 -24.20
CA GLY A 144 11.12 -0.13 -25.40
C GLY A 144 12.49 0.49 -25.08
N GLN A 145 13.19 0.95 -26.12
CA GLN A 145 14.53 1.52 -26.01
C GLN A 145 14.70 2.71 -26.96
N GLY A 146 15.63 3.62 -26.62
CA GLY A 146 15.90 4.81 -27.43
C GLY A 146 14.62 5.63 -27.71
N SER A 147 14.37 5.95 -28.97
CA SER A 147 13.17 6.70 -29.42
C SER A 147 11.84 5.95 -29.24
N SER A 148 11.88 4.62 -29.13
CA SER A 148 10.70 3.78 -28.88
C SER A 148 10.35 3.65 -27.40
N ARG A 149 11.17 4.21 -26.50
CA ARG A 149 10.95 4.15 -25.05
C ARG A 149 9.59 4.75 -24.69
N ARG A 150 8.86 4.07 -23.82
CA ARG A 150 7.56 4.48 -23.27
C ARG A 150 7.52 4.24 -21.77
N TYR A 151 6.84 5.14 -21.07
CA TYR A 151 6.64 5.06 -19.63
C TYR A 151 5.16 4.88 -19.35
N HIS A 152 4.84 3.94 -18.48
CA HIS A 152 3.47 3.53 -18.22
C HIS A 152 3.13 3.70 -16.76
N ILE A 153 1.92 4.18 -16.48
CA ILE A 153 1.34 4.09 -15.14
C ILE A 153 0.36 2.93 -15.17
N VAL A 154 0.59 1.94 -14.30
CA VAL A 154 -0.29 0.78 -14.16
C VAL A 154 -0.92 0.76 -12.79
N VAL A 155 -2.17 0.34 -12.75
CA VAL A 155 -2.87 -0.05 -11.52
C VAL A 155 -3.22 -1.52 -11.58
N SER A 156 -2.92 -2.26 -10.51
CA SER A 156 -3.24 -3.69 -10.37
C SER A 156 -3.92 -3.95 -9.02
N ASP A 157 -4.45 -5.15 -8.83
CA ASP A 157 -4.77 -5.68 -7.51
C ASP A 157 -3.49 -5.76 -6.65
N SER A 158 -3.62 -5.84 -5.33
CA SER A 158 -2.47 -5.81 -4.40
C SER A 158 -1.50 -6.97 -4.56
N ASP A 159 -1.92 -8.04 -5.22
CA ASP A 159 -1.13 -9.22 -5.56
C ASP A 159 -0.54 -9.17 -6.99
N GLY A 160 -0.67 -8.01 -7.67
CA GLY A 160 -0.17 -7.78 -9.02
C GLY A 160 -1.05 -8.32 -10.15
N LYS A 161 -2.23 -8.88 -9.85
CA LYS A 161 -3.18 -9.36 -10.88
C LYS A 161 -4.06 -8.22 -11.40
N HIS A 162 -4.74 -8.50 -12.51
CA HIS A 162 -5.58 -7.53 -13.23
C HIS A 162 -4.91 -6.17 -13.48
N PRO A 163 -3.70 -6.12 -14.07
CA PRO A 163 -3.05 -4.86 -14.37
C PRO A 163 -3.84 -4.09 -15.45
N ILE A 164 -4.06 -2.82 -15.20
CA ILE A 164 -4.68 -1.85 -16.12
C ILE A 164 -3.69 -0.72 -16.32
N THR A 165 -3.26 -0.51 -17.56
CA THR A 165 -2.45 0.65 -17.94
C THR A 165 -3.34 1.89 -17.98
N LEU A 166 -3.15 2.79 -17.03
CA LEU A 166 -3.86 4.08 -16.98
C LEU A 166 -3.26 5.09 -17.94
N LEU A 167 -1.94 5.09 -18.09
CA LEU A 167 -1.23 6.04 -18.95
C LEU A 167 -0.13 5.31 -19.71
N ASN A 168 0.02 5.65 -20.99
CA ASN A 168 1.19 5.34 -21.80
C ASN A 168 1.74 6.68 -22.32
N SER A 169 2.96 7.03 -21.93
CA SER A 169 3.58 8.33 -22.20
C SER A 169 4.90 8.17 -22.94
N PRO A 170 5.20 9.04 -23.92
CA PRO A 170 6.53 9.12 -24.53
C PRO A 170 7.56 9.79 -23.61
N ALA A 171 7.14 10.42 -22.51
CA ALA A 171 8.00 11.11 -21.57
C ALA A 171 7.97 10.44 -20.18
N PRO A 172 9.02 10.61 -19.36
CA PRO A 172 9.05 10.07 -18.00
C PRO A 172 7.82 10.47 -17.18
N VAL A 173 7.35 9.53 -16.36
CA VAL A 173 6.32 9.74 -15.35
C VAL A 173 6.79 9.14 -14.03
N MET A 174 6.52 9.82 -12.93
CA MET A 174 7.12 9.46 -11.63
C MET A 174 6.12 9.62 -10.49
N THR A 175 6.39 8.86 -9.42
CA THR A 175 5.82 9.08 -8.09
C THR A 175 4.28 9.02 -8.05
N PRO A 176 3.62 7.96 -8.58
CA PRO A 176 2.18 7.83 -8.49
C PRO A 176 1.71 7.75 -7.03
N ARG A 177 0.64 8.47 -6.70
CA ARG A 177 0.01 8.49 -5.36
C ARG A 177 -1.50 8.47 -5.49
N PHE A 178 -2.13 7.45 -4.90
CA PHE A 178 -3.59 7.44 -4.76
C PHE A 178 -4.07 8.59 -3.88
N SER A 179 -5.21 9.18 -4.24
CA SER A 179 -5.99 9.97 -3.31
C SER A 179 -6.54 9.09 -2.18
N PRO A 180 -6.87 9.64 -1.00
CA PRO A 180 -7.34 8.84 0.15
C PRO A 180 -8.61 8.02 -0.14
N ASN A 181 -9.46 8.49 -1.06
CA ASN A 181 -10.65 7.79 -1.52
C ASN A 181 -10.40 6.80 -2.68
N GLY A 182 -9.16 6.70 -3.18
CA GLY A 182 -8.76 5.80 -4.26
C GLY A 182 -9.34 6.12 -5.64
N GLN A 183 -9.91 7.31 -5.84
CA GLN A 183 -10.54 7.70 -7.11
C GLN A 183 -9.56 8.40 -8.07
N TYR A 184 -8.51 9.02 -7.55
CA TYR A 184 -7.53 9.76 -8.32
C TYR A 184 -6.13 9.23 -8.07
N LEU A 185 -5.26 9.41 -9.06
CA LEU A 185 -3.83 9.25 -8.94
C LEU A 185 -3.16 10.60 -9.22
N ALA A 186 -2.31 11.07 -8.31
CA ALA A 186 -1.41 12.19 -8.56
C ALA A 186 -0.04 11.66 -8.97
N TYR A 187 0.60 12.29 -9.95
CA TYR A 187 1.94 11.92 -10.40
C TYR A 187 2.64 13.10 -11.08
N VAL A 188 3.95 12.96 -11.26
CA VAL A 188 4.77 13.88 -12.03
C VAL A 188 4.83 13.37 -13.47
N THR A 189 4.67 14.27 -14.45
CA THR A 189 4.89 13.99 -15.87
C THR A 189 5.90 14.98 -16.44
N TYR A 190 6.70 14.51 -17.40
CA TYR A 190 7.65 15.30 -18.17
C TYR A 190 7.15 15.58 -19.60
N GLU A 191 5.87 15.30 -19.87
CA GLU A 191 5.22 15.61 -21.16
C GLU A 191 5.35 17.11 -21.49
N GLY A 192 5.81 17.41 -22.71
CA GLY A 192 6.09 18.78 -23.13
C GLY A 192 7.45 19.34 -22.67
N ASN A 193 8.39 18.48 -22.26
CA ASN A 193 9.76 18.83 -21.85
C ASN A 193 9.85 19.71 -20.59
N HIS A 194 8.89 19.61 -19.68
CA HIS A 194 8.95 20.26 -18.37
C HIS A 194 8.19 19.44 -17.33
N GLN A 195 8.57 19.59 -16.07
CA GLN A 195 7.93 18.89 -14.96
C GLN A 195 6.55 19.48 -14.68
N GLN A 196 5.54 18.62 -14.58
CA GLN A 196 4.20 18.98 -14.17
C GLN A 196 3.68 17.99 -13.14
N ILE A 197 2.90 18.49 -12.19
CA ILE A 197 2.10 17.64 -11.31
C ILE A 197 0.68 17.60 -11.86
N VAL A 198 0.16 16.41 -12.10
CA VAL A 198 -1.20 16.20 -12.59
C VAL A 198 -1.96 15.24 -11.69
N THR A 199 -3.29 15.34 -11.71
CA THR A 199 -4.19 14.31 -11.21
C THR A 199 -4.82 13.57 -12.38
N HIS A 200 -5.16 12.31 -12.15
CA HIS A 200 -5.81 11.43 -13.12
C HIS A 200 -6.93 10.68 -12.42
N ASN A 201 -8.17 10.90 -12.85
CA ASN A 201 -9.33 10.15 -12.39
C ASN A 201 -9.31 8.74 -12.97
N ILE A 202 -9.21 7.74 -12.09
CA ILE A 202 -8.96 6.34 -12.47
C ILE A 202 -10.15 5.74 -13.24
N LYS A 203 -11.38 6.21 -12.97
CA LYS A 203 -12.59 5.68 -13.62
C LYS A 203 -12.81 6.29 -15.01
N THR A 204 -12.58 7.59 -15.15
CA THR A 204 -12.97 8.36 -16.35
C THR A 204 -11.81 8.65 -17.29
N GLY A 205 -10.57 8.42 -16.88
CA GLY A 205 -9.37 8.79 -17.65
C GLY A 205 -9.06 10.29 -17.63
N LYS A 206 -9.92 11.13 -17.03
CA LYS A 206 -9.75 12.59 -17.05
C LYS A 206 -8.52 13.01 -16.26
N ARG A 207 -7.69 13.85 -16.88
CA ARG A 207 -6.49 14.45 -16.26
C ARG A 207 -6.72 15.93 -15.96
N ALA A 208 -6.18 16.41 -14.85
CA ALA A 208 -6.21 17.83 -14.49
C ALA A 208 -4.84 18.28 -13.97
N LEU A 209 -4.42 19.47 -14.40
CA LEU A 209 -3.17 20.08 -13.97
C LEU A 209 -3.26 20.56 -12.52
N VAL A 210 -2.26 20.23 -11.70
CA VAL A 210 -2.14 20.72 -10.32
C VAL A 210 -1.13 21.84 -10.24
N ALA A 211 0.07 21.63 -10.79
CA ALA A 211 1.18 22.60 -10.76
C ALA A 211 2.05 22.46 -12.01
N LYS A 212 2.48 23.61 -12.51
CA LYS A 212 3.43 23.81 -13.63
C LYS A 212 4.16 25.12 -13.40
N GLU A 213 4.80 25.21 -12.25
CA GLU A 213 5.59 26.37 -11.87
C GLU A 213 6.96 26.33 -12.55
N ARG A 214 7.69 27.45 -12.53
CA ARG A 214 9.08 27.46 -13.00
C ARG A 214 9.93 26.53 -12.14
N GLY A 215 10.81 25.75 -12.78
CA GLY A 215 11.74 24.85 -12.08
C GLY A 215 11.13 23.49 -11.74
N ILE A 216 11.51 22.94 -10.59
CA ILE A 216 11.11 21.62 -10.12
C ILE A 216 9.63 21.63 -9.72
N ASN A 217 8.89 20.61 -10.15
CA ASN A 217 7.51 20.34 -9.75
C ASN A 217 7.42 18.84 -9.46
N SER A 218 7.51 18.42 -8.19
CA SER A 218 7.64 16.99 -7.88
C SER A 218 6.97 16.55 -6.59
N SER A 219 7.00 15.23 -6.36
CA SER A 219 6.61 14.56 -5.11
C SER A 219 5.24 14.98 -4.55
N PRO A 220 4.15 14.82 -5.32
CA PRO A 220 2.81 15.10 -4.81
C PRO A 220 2.45 14.18 -3.64
N ALA A 221 1.75 14.72 -2.64
CA ALA A 221 1.22 13.95 -1.51
C ALA A 221 -0.13 14.51 -1.06
N TRP A 222 -1.17 13.67 -1.10
CA TRP A 222 -2.50 14.04 -0.64
C TRP A 222 -2.57 14.17 0.88
N SER A 223 -3.31 15.16 1.38
CA SER A 223 -3.72 15.19 2.78
C SER A 223 -4.68 14.04 3.08
N PRO A 224 -4.78 13.57 4.34
CA PRO A 224 -5.65 12.44 4.70
C PRO A 224 -7.13 12.65 4.37
N ASP A 225 -7.59 13.91 4.40
CA ASP A 225 -8.95 14.33 4.03
C ASP A 225 -9.15 14.53 2.50
N GLY A 226 -8.08 14.44 1.71
CA GLY A 226 -8.08 14.64 0.26
C GLY A 226 -8.27 16.08 -0.21
N ARG A 227 -8.30 17.06 0.70
CA ARG A 227 -8.60 18.48 0.37
C ARG A 227 -7.36 19.29 -0.02
N LYS A 228 -6.17 18.82 0.32
CA LYS A 228 -4.90 19.49 0.03
C LYS A 228 -3.92 18.51 -0.63
N MET A 229 -3.01 19.06 -1.42
CA MET A 229 -1.88 18.31 -1.97
C MET A 229 -0.59 19.04 -1.61
N ALA A 230 0.27 18.40 -0.84
CA ALA A 230 1.63 18.85 -0.63
C ALA A 230 2.49 18.47 -1.84
N MET A 231 3.51 19.26 -2.13
CA MET A 231 4.41 19.05 -3.27
C MET A 231 5.73 19.80 -3.06
N VAL A 232 6.72 19.47 -3.88
CA VAL A 232 7.99 20.20 -3.95
C VAL A 232 7.94 21.15 -5.14
N LEU A 233 8.22 22.42 -4.90
CA LEU A 233 8.39 23.42 -5.95
C LEU A 233 9.71 24.16 -5.75
N SER A 234 10.43 24.45 -6.84
CA SER A 234 11.63 25.31 -6.81
C SER A 234 11.42 26.69 -7.44
N ARG A 235 10.16 27.15 -7.49
CA ARG A 235 9.77 28.40 -8.14
C ARG A 235 10.47 29.64 -7.58
N ASP A 236 10.81 29.59 -6.29
CA ASP A 236 11.40 30.69 -5.54
C ASP A 236 12.92 30.53 -5.33
N GLY A 237 13.59 29.66 -6.10
CA GLY A 237 15.05 29.46 -6.07
C GLY A 237 15.46 28.02 -5.82
N ASN A 238 15.40 27.59 -4.56
CA ASN A 238 15.68 26.21 -4.12
C ASN A 238 14.38 25.40 -3.96
N SER A 239 14.51 24.08 -3.80
CA SER A 239 13.38 23.17 -3.56
C SER A 239 12.79 23.37 -2.17
N GLU A 240 11.49 23.67 -2.13
CA GLU A 240 10.74 23.92 -0.91
C GLU A 240 9.42 23.17 -0.93
N ILE A 241 8.85 22.94 0.26
CA ILE A 241 7.55 22.31 0.42
C ILE A 241 6.45 23.36 0.27
N TYR A 242 5.46 23.03 -0.55
CA TYR A 242 4.22 23.77 -0.69
C TYR A 242 3.04 22.85 -0.44
N TYR A 243 1.88 23.42 -0.15
CA TYR A 243 0.62 22.73 -0.40
C TYR A 243 -0.33 23.57 -1.23
N LYS A 244 -1.15 22.90 -2.03
CA LYS A 244 -2.26 23.49 -2.76
C LYS A 244 -3.58 23.01 -2.16
N ASN A 245 -4.50 23.93 -1.88
CA ASN A 245 -5.88 23.59 -1.59
C ASN A 245 -6.58 23.19 -2.91
N MET A 246 -7.11 21.97 -2.96
CA MET A 246 -7.60 21.38 -4.20
C MET A 246 -8.95 21.95 -4.66
N MET A 247 -9.66 22.65 -3.77
CA MET A 247 -10.95 23.29 -4.08
C MET A 247 -10.77 24.76 -4.47
N SER A 248 -10.07 25.55 -3.65
CA SER A 248 -9.86 26.99 -3.92
C SER A 248 -8.70 27.27 -4.88
N GLY A 249 -7.81 26.30 -5.08
CA GLY A 249 -6.58 26.49 -5.85
C GLY A 249 -5.48 27.26 -5.11
N GLN A 250 -5.72 27.73 -3.88
CA GLN A 250 -4.75 28.47 -3.08
C GLN A 250 -3.46 27.66 -2.88
N LEU A 251 -2.33 28.26 -3.25
CA LEU A 251 -0.99 27.70 -3.06
C LEU A 251 -0.32 28.38 -1.86
N VAL A 252 0.24 27.59 -0.95
CA VAL A 252 0.89 28.07 0.27
C VAL A 252 2.30 27.48 0.36
N ARG A 253 3.29 28.33 0.56
CA ARG A 253 4.68 27.93 0.86
C ARG A 253 4.77 27.52 2.32
N VAL A 254 5.32 26.33 2.59
CA VAL A 254 5.39 25.75 3.94
C VAL A 254 6.79 25.89 4.53
N THR A 255 7.83 25.79 3.71
CA THR A 255 9.22 25.92 4.14
C THR A 255 9.91 27.08 3.40
N ASN A 256 10.83 27.75 4.10
CA ASN A 256 11.63 28.84 3.55
C ASN A 256 13.01 28.87 4.21
N ASN A 257 14.00 28.28 3.56
CA ASN A 257 15.36 28.14 4.06
C ASN A 257 16.32 27.84 2.89
N PRO A 258 17.65 28.02 3.01
CA PRO A 258 18.57 27.82 1.89
C PRO A 258 18.82 26.35 1.50
N SER A 259 18.25 25.39 2.22
CA SER A 259 18.49 23.95 2.05
C SER A 259 17.50 23.31 1.07
N ILE A 260 17.71 22.05 0.70
CA ILE A 260 16.79 21.30 -0.16
C ILE A 260 15.76 20.61 0.72
N ASP A 261 14.50 21.05 0.64
CA ASP A 261 13.38 20.35 1.26
C ASP A 261 12.58 19.58 0.20
N SER A 262 12.39 18.27 0.42
CA SER A 262 11.78 17.37 -0.57
C SER A 262 10.92 16.27 0.04
N GLU A 263 10.25 15.49 -0.82
CA GLU A 263 9.51 14.27 -0.46
C GLU A 263 8.48 14.45 0.68
N PRO A 264 7.53 15.40 0.55
CA PRO A 264 6.56 15.63 1.61
C PRO A 264 5.61 14.44 1.77
N VAL A 265 5.20 14.19 3.01
CA VAL A 265 4.09 13.31 3.37
C VAL A 265 3.32 13.91 4.53
N TRP A 266 1.99 13.81 4.49
CA TRP A 266 1.16 14.34 5.56
C TRP A 266 1.21 13.46 6.81
N ALA A 267 1.17 14.10 7.97
CA ALA A 267 0.81 13.41 9.21
C ALA A 267 -0.62 12.87 9.12
N ALA A 268 -0.91 11.79 9.86
CA ALA A 268 -2.22 11.13 9.85
C ALA A 268 -3.37 12.04 10.30
N ASP A 269 -3.07 13.06 11.12
CA ASP A 269 -4.02 14.08 11.59
C ASP A 269 -4.24 15.23 10.59
N GLY A 270 -3.43 15.31 9.53
CA GLY A 270 -3.47 16.40 8.55
C GLY A 270 -2.98 17.75 9.07
N GLN A 271 -2.39 17.83 10.27
CA GLN A 271 -1.96 19.09 10.89
C GLN A 271 -0.46 19.39 10.67
N SER A 272 0.27 18.45 10.09
CA SER A 272 1.70 18.59 9.86
C SER A 272 2.14 17.86 8.60
N ILE A 273 3.29 18.27 8.09
CA ILE A 273 3.94 17.63 6.95
C ILE A 273 5.32 17.15 7.41
N TYR A 274 5.62 15.88 7.13
CA TYR A 274 6.96 15.34 7.21
C TYR A 274 7.64 15.49 5.85
N PHE A 275 8.95 15.74 5.85
CA PHE A 275 9.71 15.96 4.62
C PHE A 275 11.18 15.63 4.84
N THR A 276 11.89 15.35 3.76
CA THR A 276 13.34 15.16 3.74
C THR A 276 14.03 16.51 3.62
N SER A 277 15.05 16.78 4.44
CA SER A 277 15.87 18.01 4.37
C SER A 277 17.33 17.74 4.62
N ASP A 278 18.21 18.42 3.89
CA ASP A 278 19.67 18.38 4.03
C ASP A 278 20.25 19.55 4.84
N ARG A 279 19.39 20.33 5.53
CA ARG A 279 19.77 21.58 6.24
C ARG A 279 20.90 21.50 7.26
N PHE A 280 21.26 20.30 7.71
CA PHE A 280 22.42 20.06 8.59
C PHE A 280 23.36 19.00 8.00
N GLY A 281 23.57 19.03 6.68
CA GLY A 281 24.50 18.17 5.95
C GLY A 281 23.79 17.00 5.28
N SER A 282 23.66 15.87 5.97
CA SER A 282 23.01 14.68 5.39
C SER A 282 21.48 14.80 5.38
N PRO A 283 20.77 14.28 4.37
CA PRO A 283 19.31 14.18 4.37
C PRO A 283 18.74 13.47 5.60
N GLN A 284 17.74 14.09 6.21
CA GLN A 284 17.03 13.62 7.40
C GLN A 284 15.55 13.97 7.30
N ILE A 285 14.71 13.30 8.08
CA ILE A 285 13.28 13.61 8.13
C ILE A 285 13.02 14.70 9.17
N TYR A 286 12.28 15.72 8.73
CA TYR A 286 11.76 16.81 9.55
C TYR A 286 10.25 16.80 9.54
N ARG A 287 9.65 17.48 10.50
CA ARG A 287 8.22 17.75 10.60
C ARG A 287 8.02 19.26 10.71
N VAL A 288 7.11 19.80 9.91
CA VAL A 288 6.61 21.17 10.04
C VAL A 288 5.16 21.14 10.50
N SER A 289 4.87 21.93 11.53
CA SER A 289 3.50 22.15 12.02
C SER A 289 2.82 23.24 11.21
N LEU A 290 1.61 22.97 10.71
CA LEU A 290 0.88 23.93 9.88
C LEU A 290 0.21 25.05 10.68
N SER A 291 0.03 24.88 11.99
CA SER A 291 -0.62 25.89 12.83
C SER A 291 0.29 27.06 13.18
N ASN A 292 1.59 26.81 13.32
CA ASN A 292 2.56 27.79 13.82
C ASN A 292 3.89 27.81 13.03
N GLY A 293 4.05 26.97 12.01
CA GLY A 293 5.27 26.91 11.19
C GLY A 293 6.48 26.28 11.89
N SER A 294 6.34 25.75 13.11
CA SER A 294 7.48 25.20 13.85
C SER A 294 8.04 23.96 13.14
N VAL A 295 9.36 23.92 12.93
CA VAL A 295 10.06 22.80 12.29
C VAL A 295 10.90 22.05 13.32
N ALA A 296 10.81 20.72 13.33
CA ALA A 296 11.60 19.85 14.20
C ALA A 296 12.16 18.64 13.43
N ARG A 297 13.37 18.21 13.78
CA ARG A 297 13.99 16.99 13.24
C ARG A 297 13.37 15.76 13.91
N VAL A 298 13.00 14.76 13.11
CA VAL A 298 12.37 13.51 13.57
C VAL A 298 13.39 12.38 13.64
N THR A 299 14.28 12.26 12.66
CA THR A 299 15.31 11.21 12.63
C THR A 299 16.61 11.70 13.25
N ASN A 300 16.75 11.47 14.55
CA ASN A 300 17.94 11.90 15.33
C ASN A 300 19.06 10.85 15.37
N SER A 301 18.80 9.65 14.86
CA SER A 301 19.78 8.55 14.79
C SER A 301 20.11 8.20 13.35
N GLY A 302 21.36 7.84 13.07
CA GLY A 302 21.81 7.40 11.75
C GLY A 302 22.24 8.56 10.84
N ARG A 303 22.99 8.22 9.79
CA ARG A 303 23.67 9.21 8.91
C ARG A 303 22.82 9.67 7.73
N TYR A 304 21.66 9.07 7.49
CA TYR A 304 20.78 9.40 6.37
C TYR A 304 19.38 8.87 6.64
N SER A 305 18.36 9.67 6.38
CA SER A 305 16.96 9.24 6.35
C SER A 305 16.16 10.05 5.32
N ALA A 306 15.47 9.38 4.40
CA ALA A 306 14.72 10.03 3.33
C ALA A 306 13.46 9.24 2.93
N GLY A 307 12.60 9.84 2.11
CA GLY A 307 11.48 9.17 1.45
C GLY A 307 10.39 8.68 2.40
N ALA A 308 10.09 9.43 3.47
CA ALA A 308 9.18 8.97 4.52
C ALA A 308 7.75 8.68 4.01
N ASP A 309 7.11 7.69 4.64
CA ASP A 309 5.66 7.50 4.58
C ASP A 309 5.10 7.22 5.98
N ILE A 310 3.88 7.69 6.26
CA ILE A 310 3.28 7.63 7.58
C ILE A 310 2.14 6.61 7.58
N SER A 311 2.21 5.66 8.51
CA SER A 311 1.12 4.71 8.71
C SER A 311 -0.18 5.43 9.07
N ARG A 312 -1.32 4.89 8.64
CA ARG A 312 -2.62 5.56 8.79
C ARG A 312 -3.01 5.93 10.23
N ASN A 313 -2.48 5.24 11.23
CA ASN A 313 -2.70 5.54 12.64
C ASN A 313 -1.64 6.48 13.25
N GLY A 314 -0.68 6.96 12.45
CA GLY A 314 0.38 7.87 12.87
C GLY A 314 1.47 7.25 13.74
N ARG A 315 1.42 5.95 14.06
CA ARG A 315 2.33 5.32 15.04
C ARG A 315 3.66 4.90 14.46
N LYS A 316 3.73 4.70 13.15
CA LYS A 316 4.94 4.29 12.43
C LYS A 316 5.23 5.18 11.22
N MET A 317 6.51 5.37 10.96
CA MET A 317 7.04 5.94 9.74
C MET A 317 7.88 4.90 9.00
N ALA A 318 7.59 4.64 7.74
CA ALA A 318 8.48 3.89 6.85
C ALA A 318 9.46 4.89 6.25
N VAL A 319 10.74 4.54 6.20
CA VAL A 319 11.79 5.48 5.79
C VAL A 319 12.96 4.72 5.19
N VAL A 320 13.63 5.32 4.20
CA VAL A 320 14.90 4.85 3.68
C VAL A 320 15.99 5.25 4.67
N ARG A 321 16.87 4.32 5.06
CA ARG A 321 18.08 4.62 5.82
C ARG A 321 19.31 4.09 5.11
N ARG A 322 20.41 4.85 5.22
CA ARG A 322 21.73 4.35 4.81
C ARG A 322 22.38 3.59 5.96
N ILE A 323 22.68 2.32 5.74
CA ILE A 323 23.44 1.46 6.67
C ILE A 323 24.68 0.97 5.92
N GLY A 324 25.85 1.49 6.29
CA GLY A 324 27.08 1.27 5.53
C GLY A 324 26.96 1.81 4.10
N ARG A 325 27.03 0.91 3.12
CA ARG A 325 26.87 1.22 1.68
C ARG A 325 25.47 0.96 1.13
N GLN A 326 24.57 0.39 1.92
CA GLN A 326 23.22 0.01 1.49
C GLN A 326 22.20 1.09 1.86
N PHE A 327 21.21 1.28 1.00
CA PHE A 327 19.97 1.99 1.32
C PHE A 327 18.88 0.96 1.55
N VAL A 328 18.36 0.93 2.77
CA VAL A 328 17.37 -0.06 3.22
C VAL A 328 16.10 0.62 3.68
N ILE A 329 14.97 -0.04 3.48
CA ILE A 329 13.69 0.34 4.09
C ILE A 329 13.63 -0.20 5.50
N GLY A 330 13.23 0.68 6.43
CA GLY A 330 12.81 0.26 7.76
C GLY A 330 11.61 1.04 8.24
N THR A 331 11.11 0.61 9.39
CA THR A 331 10.05 1.30 10.12
C THR A 331 10.59 1.91 11.39
N LEU A 332 10.31 3.19 11.60
CA LEU A 332 10.52 3.94 12.83
C LEU A 332 9.23 3.93 13.65
N ASP A 333 9.31 3.56 14.92
CA ASP A 333 8.22 3.79 15.88
C ASP A 333 8.23 5.26 16.31
N MET A 334 7.09 5.95 16.13
CA MET A 334 7.00 7.39 16.36
C MET A 334 7.02 7.78 17.84
N SER A 335 6.78 6.83 18.76
CA SER A 335 6.80 7.08 20.20
C SER A 335 8.19 6.86 20.80
N SER A 336 8.87 5.79 20.40
CA SER A 336 10.19 5.42 20.96
C SER A 336 11.38 5.90 20.12
N GLY A 337 11.15 6.28 18.85
CA GLY A 337 12.22 6.56 17.90
C GLY A 337 13.00 5.30 17.49
N GLN A 338 12.54 4.10 17.85
CA GLN A 338 13.22 2.86 17.50
C GLN A 338 13.05 2.54 16.01
N PHE A 339 14.16 2.33 15.32
CA PHE A 339 14.17 1.90 13.93
C PHE A 339 14.37 0.39 13.82
N LYS A 340 13.61 -0.23 12.93
CA LYS A 340 13.76 -1.64 12.54
C LYS A 340 13.86 -1.75 11.02
N SER A 341 14.97 -2.28 10.52
CA SER A 341 15.11 -2.62 9.10
C SER A 341 14.14 -3.73 8.72
N ILE A 342 13.48 -3.60 7.56
CA ILE A 342 12.58 -4.62 7.01
C ILE A 342 13.05 -5.15 5.66
N SER A 343 13.97 -4.45 4.99
CA SER A 343 14.61 -4.92 3.76
C SER A 343 16.12 -5.14 3.97
N LYS A 344 16.74 -5.75 2.95
CA LYS A 344 18.19 -6.04 2.87
C LYS A 344 18.78 -5.63 1.52
N GLY A 345 18.04 -4.89 0.69
CA GLY A 345 18.47 -4.53 -0.65
C GLY A 345 19.59 -3.50 -0.65
N PHE A 346 20.08 -3.20 -1.85
CA PHE A 346 21.23 -2.31 -2.04
C PHE A 346 20.81 -0.85 -2.22
N LEU A 347 19.70 -0.62 -2.91
CA LEU A 347 19.17 0.69 -3.28
C LEU A 347 17.64 0.71 -3.12
N ASP A 348 17.15 0.35 -1.93
CA ASP A 348 15.72 0.30 -1.70
C ASP A 348 15.16 1.71 -1.45
N GLU A 349 14.10 2.07 -2.15
CA GLU A 349 13.56 3.43 -2.17
C GLU A 349 12.02 3.50 -2.14
N THR A 350 11.51 4.70 -1.85
CA THR A 350 10.08 5.06 -1.96
C THR A 350 9.07 4.19 -1.17
N PRO A 351 9.31 3.89 0.11
CA PRO A 351 8.43 2.99 0.87
C PRO A 351 7.02 3.57 1.05
N ARG A 352 5.99 2.74 0.89
CA ARG A 352 4.58 3.09 1.13
C ARG A 352 3.88 2.04 1.96
N PHE A 353 3.20 2.45 3.01
CA PHE A 353 2.38 1.58 3.81
C PHE A 353 1.13 1.14 3.05
N SER A 354 0.72 -0.12 3.28
CA SER A 354 -0.64 -0.54 3.03
C SER A 354 -1.63 0.27 3.87
N PRO A 355 -2.91 0.39 3.48
CA PRO A 355 -3.90 1.18 4.22
C PRO A 355 -4.15 0.75 5.67
N ASN A 356 -3.79 -0.49 6.04
CA ASN A 356 -3.86 -1.02 7.40
C ASN A 356 -2.52 -0.90 8.17
N GLY A 357 -1.46 -0.39 7.53
CA GLY A 357 -0.13 -0.18 8.11
C GLY A 357 0.63 -1.46 8.46
N LYS A 358 0.25 -2.60 7.88
CA LYS A 358 0.88 -3.91 8.15
C LYS A 358 1.92 -4.33 7.12
N MET A 359 1.82 -3.82 5.91
CA MET A 359 2.74 -4.12 4.81
C MET A 359 3.35 -2.81 4.32
N VAL A 360 4.54 -2.90 3.72
CA VAL A 360 5.20 -1.80 3.03
C VAL A 360 5.56 -2.28 1.63
N VAL A 361 5.17 -1.52 0.61
CA VAL A 361 5.67 -1.69 -0.76
C VAL A 361 6.79 -0.67 -0.99
N PHE A 362 7.82 -1.07 -1.72
CA PHE A 362 8.97 -0.24 -2.07
C PHE A 362 9.58 -0.77 -3.38
N THR A 363 10.54 -0.05 -3.94
CA THR A 363 11.26 -0.42 -5.17
C THR A 363 12.74 -0.58 -4.92
#